data_AF-A0A7S3AAL1-F1
#
_entry.id   AF-A0A7S3AAL1-F1
#
_cell.length_a   1.000
_cell.length_b   1.000
_cell.length_c   1.000
_cell.angle_alpha   90.00
_cell.angle_beta   90.00
_cell.angle_gamma   90.00
#
_symmetry.space_group_name_H-M   'P 1'
#
loop_
_entity.id
_entity.type
_entity.pdbx_description
1 polymer ?
#
loop_
_entity_poly.entity_id
_entity_poly.type
_entity_poly.pdbx_seq_one_letter_code
_entity_poly.pdbx_strand_id
1 'polypeptide(L)'
;MYGQERLVGSLYFLSCEQAMLTKKSLTESGVEFGQGAQVGVIPFHVAFEKVIADPIETEDTDDEGRPVYLIFRFVPDLGELQVAKTMMEKDGLDVENLPEVPVFYSAKEADGARTVFLSHEDCIKNVQETESRQDAGIESIALADLPQLLSGPNEVAVVPSTYNKMFVDQVFAKAGMAGFGDDSQGGNVEH
;
A
#
# COMPACT_ATOMS: atom_id res chain seq x y z
N MET A 1 -22.74 -22.11 6.71
CA MET A 1 -22.03 -20.82 6.80
C MET A 1 -20.98 -20.82 5.70
N TYR A 2 -21.11 -19.90 4.75
CA TYR A 2 -20.24 -19.56 3.61
C TYR A 2 -19.46 -20.68 2.90
N GLY A 3 -20.05 -21.21 1.83
CA GLY A 3 -19.32 -21.33 0.57
C GLY A 3 -19.68 -20.10 -0.26
N GLN A 4 -18.74 -19.19 -0.45
CA GLN A 4 -18.80 -18.16 -1.48
C GLN A 4 -17.36 -18.10 -1.95
N GLU A 5 -17.05 -18.81 -3.03
CA GLU A 5 -15.70 -18.80 -3.56
C GLU A 5 -15.34 -17.38 -3.96
N ARG A 6 -14.29 -16.86 -3.32
CA ARG A 6 -13.74 -15.55 -3.64
C ARG A 6 -12.39 -15.77 -4.31
N LEU A 7 -12.27 -15.30 -5.53
CA LEU A 7 -10.99 -15.25 -6.22
C LEU A 7 -10.31 -13.93 -5.85
N VAL A 8 -9.04 -14.01 -5.42
CA VAL A 8 -8.23 -12.82 -5.25
C VAL A 8 -7.86 -12.32 -6.64
N GLY A 9 -8.47 -11.21 -7.07
CA GLY A 9 -8.19 -10.60 -8.35
C GLY A 9 -6.82 -9.94 -8.40
N SER A 10 -6.40 -9.27 -7.32
CA SER A 10 -5.02 -8.78 -7.16
C SER A 10 -4.66 -8.54 -5.69
N LEU A 11 -3.37 -8.71 -5.38
CA LEU A 11 -2.75 -8.30 -4.12
C LEU A 11 -1.98 -7.00 -4.33
N TYR A 12 -2.32 -5.96 -3.57
CA TYR A 12 -1.66 -4.67 -3.57
C TYR A 12 -0.75 -4.54 -2.36
N PHE A 13 0.55 -4.71 -2.56
CA PHE A 13 1.53 -4.63 -1.48
C PHE A 13 1.85 -3.17 -1.17
N LEU A 14 1.78 -2.82 0.13
CA LEU A 14 2.26 -1.53 0.63
C LEU A 14 3.78 -1.53 0.89
N SER A 15 4.48 -2.60 0.50
CA SER A 15 5.91 -2.74 0.62
C SER A 15 6.48 -3.38 -0.65
N CYS A 16 7.29 -2.63 -1.40
CA CYS A 16 7.92 -3.14 -2.62
C CYS A 16 8.82 -4.36 -2.34
N GLU A 17 9.52 -4.37 -1.21
CA GLU A 17 10.34 -5.50 -0.79
C GLU A 17 9.50 -6.77 -0.61
N GLN A 18 8.35 -6.65 0.07
CA GLN A 18 7.46 -7.79 0.28
C GLN A 18 6.82 -8.31 -1.01
N ALA A 19 6.47 -7.42 -1.94
CA ALA A 19 5.99 -7.83 -3.25
C ALA A 19 7.04 -8.70 -3.96
N MET A 20 8.31 -8.30 -3.91
CA MET A 20 9.43 -9.02 -4.50
C MET A 20 9.71 -10.35 -3.78
N LEU A 21 9.69 -10.36 -2.45
CA LEU A 21 9.85 -11.57 -1.64
C LEU A 21 8.73 -12.57 -1.91
N THR A 22 7.48 -12.10 -2.00
CA THR A 22 6.32 -12.93 -2.30
C THR A 22 6.44 -13.55 -3.69
N LYS A 23 6.79 -12.75 -4.70
CA LYS A 23 7.06 -13.26 -6.06
C LYS A 23 8.15 -14.34 -6.06
N LYS A 24 9.26 -14.08 -5.36
CA LYS A 24 10.37 -15.05 -5.24
C LYS A 24 9.90 -16.36 -4.59
N SER A 25 9.22 -16.27 -3.45
CA SER A 25 8.73 -17.43 -2.70
C SER A 25 7.75 -18.28 -3.52
N LEU A 26 6.82 -17.65 -4.23
CA LEU A 26 5.89 -18.35 -5.13
C LEU A 26 6.64 -19.06 -6.27
N THR A 27 7.66 -18.40 -6.85
CA THR A 27 8.50 -19.00 -7.91
C THR A 27 9.25 -20.23 -7.38
N GLU A 28 9.84 -20.13 -6.19
CA GLU A 28 10.56 -21.23 -5.53
C GLU A 28 9.63 -22.38 -5.13
N SER A 29 8.35 -22.10 -4.88
CA SER A 29 7.32 -23.09 -4.57
C SER A 29 6.75 -23.80 -5.80
N GLY A 30 7.28 -23.53 -7.00
CA GLY A 30 6.84 -24.15 -8.24
C GLY A 30 5.54 -23.58 -8.80
N VAL A 31 5.10 -22.41 -8.32
CA VAL A 31 4.00 -21.68 -8.97
C VAL A 31 4.50 -21.18 -10.31
N GLU A 32 4.00 -21.78 -11.39
CA GLU A 32 4.26 -21.31 -12.74
C GLU A 32 3.50 -20.02 -12.97
N PHE A 33 4.23 -18.91 -12.92
CA PHE A 33 3.72 -17.66 -13.43
C PHE A 33 3.67 -17.70 -14.96
N GLY A 34 2.60 -17.16 -15.55
CA GLY A 34 2.61 -16.86 -16.99
C GLY A 34 3.84 -16.02 -17.36
N GLN A 35 4.38 -16.22 -18.56
CA GLN A 35 5.52 -15.44 -19.04
C GLN A 35 5.24 -13.95 -18.84
N GLY A 36 6.04 -13.28 -18.01
CA GLY A 36 5.90 -11.85 -17.76
C GLY A 36 5.26 -11.44 -16.43
N ALA A 37 5.08 -12.33 -15.44
CA ALA A 37 4.74 -11.87 -14.09
C ALA A 37 5.81 -10.91 -13.55
N GLN A 38 5.41 -9.67 -13.31
CA GLN A 38 6.25 -8.58 -12.85
C GLN A 38 5.58 -7.91 -11.65
N VAL A 39 6.41 -7.37 -10.76
CA VAL A 39 5.91 -6.47 -9.72
C VAL A 39 5.70 -5.12 -10.41
N GLY A 40 4.44 -4.74 -10.60
CA GLY A 40 4.05 -3.44 -11.12
C GLY A 40 3.89 -2.41 -9.99
N VAL A 41 4.04 -1.13 -10.33
CA VAL A 41 3.75 -0.02 -9.42
C VAL A 41 2.47 0.66 -9.92
N ILE A 42 1.50 0.85 -9.03
CA ILE A 42 0.28 1.60 -9.32
C ILE A 42 0.11 2.74 -8.29
N PRO A 43 -0.53 3.86 -8.67
CA PRO A 43 -0.82 4.92 -7.72
C PRO A 43 -1.74 4.44 -6.59
N PHE A 44 -1.49 4.90 -5.37
CA PHE A 44 -2.24 4.48 -4.18
C PHE A 44 -3.75 4.71 -4.33
N HIS A 45 -4.19 5.88 -4.82
CA HIS A 45 -5.61 6.18 -4.98
C HIS A 45 -6.33 5.19 -5.92
N VAL A 46 -5.67 4.75 -7.00
CA VAL A 46 -6.21 3.75 -7.93
C VAL A 46 -6.37 2.40 -7.22
N ALA A 47 -5.37 1.99 -6.44
CA ALA A 47 -5.46 0.75 -5.66
C ALA A 47 -6.55 0.83 -4.60
N PHE A 48 -6.63 1.97 -3.91
CA PHE A 48 -7.58 2.22 -2.83
C PHE A 48 -9.02 2.16 -3.32
N GLU A 49 -9.34 2.85 -4.44
CA GLU A 49 -10.64 2.77 -5.09
C GLU A 49 -11.07 1.35 -5.43
N LYS A 50 -10.13 0.49 -5.87
CA LYS A 50 -10.42 -0.92 -6.18
C LYS A 50 -10.67 -1.78 -4.95
N VAL A 51 -9.98 -1.49 -3.84
CA VAL A 51 -10.10 -2.27 -2.60
C VAL A 51 -11.37 -1.90 -1.83
N ILE A 52 -11.75 -0.63 -1.82
CA ILE A 52 -12.97 -0.18 -1.12
C ILE A 52 -14.25 -0.40 -1.95
N ALA A 53 -14.12 -0.66 -3.25
CA ALA A 53 -15.26 -1.00 -4.10
C ALA A 53 -15.85 -2.37 -3.73
N ASP A 54 -17.14 -2.55 -4.02
CA ASP A 54 -17.78 -3.85 -3.88
C ASP A 54 -17.06 -4.92 -4.71
N PRO A 55 -17.00 -6.18 -4.22
CA PRO A 55 -16.45 -7.29 -4.99
C PRO A 55 -17.08 -7.39 -6.38
N ILE A 56 -16.25 -7.62 -7.41
CA ILE A 56 -16.72 -7.69 -8.79
C ILE A 56 -17.21 -9.12 -9.07
N GLU A 57 -18.49 -9.29 -9.38
CA GLU A 57 -19.04 -10.58 -9.84
C GLU A 57 -18.41 -10.98 -11.17
N THR A 58 -17.94 -12.22 -11.29
CA THR A 58 -17.43 -12.78 -12.55
C THR A 58 -18.53 -13.49 -13.33
N GLU A 59 -18.25 -13.88 -14.57
CA GLU A 59 -19.17 -14.70 -15.37
C GLU A 59 -19.22 -16.17 -14.92
N ASP A 60 -18.35 -16.56 -13.98
CA ASP A 60 -18.19 -17.93 -13.51
C ASP A 60 -19.06 -18.20 -12.26
N THR A 61 -19.42 -19.47 -12.09
CA THR A 61 -20.05 -19.98 -10.87
C THR A 61 -19.24 -21.12 -10.27
N ASP A 62 -19.22 -21.23 -8.95
CA ASP A 62 -18.58 -22.34 -8.24
C ASP A 62 -19.29 -23.68 -8.46
N ASP A 63 -18.75 -24.76 -7.89
CA ASP A 63 -19.31 -26.12 -8.00
C ASP A 63 -20.75 -26.24 -7.46
N GLU A 64 -21.22 -25.28 -6.67
CA GLU A 64 -22.58 -25.21 -6.12
C GLU A 64 -23.50 -24.24 -6.92
N GLY A 65 -23.01 -23.68 -8.03
CA GLY A 65 -23.75 -22.75 -8.90
C GLY A 65 -23.87 -21.33 -8.34
N ARG A 66 -23.01 -20.95 -7.37
CA ARG A 66 -22.99 -19.59 -6.81
C ARG A 66 -22.02 -18.70 -7.59
N PRO A 67 -22.31 -17.39 -7.71
CA PRO A 67 -21.42 -16.46 -8.39
C PRO A 67 -20.05 -16.40 -7.70
N VAL A 68 -19.00 -16.37 -8.53
CA VAL A 68 -17.63 -16.13 -8.09
C VAL A 68 -17.36 -14.62 -8.08
N TYR A 69 -16.69 -14.14 -7.04
CA TYR A 69 -16.36 -12.71 -6.91
C TYR A 69 -14.86 -12.47 -6.92
N LEU A 70 -14.44 -11.46 -7.68
CA LEU A 70 -13.08 -10.90 -7.64
C LEU A 70 -12.98 -9.90 -6.51
N ILE A 71 -12.01 -10.14 -5.62
CA ILE A 71 -11.66 -9.23 -4.54
C ILE A 71 -10.26 -8.67 -4.71
N PHE A 72 -10.09 -7.42 -4.32
CA PHE A 72 -8.80 -6.74 -4.26
C PHE A 72 -8.42 -6.55 -2.80
N ARG A 73 -7.15 -6.77 -2.46
CA ARG A 73 -6.69 -6.64 -1.08
C ARG A 73 -5.39 -5.89 -0.99
N PHE A 74 -5.29 -5.03 0.02
CA PHE A 74 -3.99 -4.55 0.47
C PHE A 74 -3.27 -5.65 1.26
N VAL A 75 -1.97 -5.74 1.06
CA VAL A 75 -1.06 -6.49 1.92
C VAL A 75 -0.27 -5.46 2.73
N PRO A 76 -0.39 -5.44 4.06
CA PRO A 76 0.29 -4.46 4.90
C PRO A 76 1.80 -4.65 4.84
N ASP A 77 2.54 -3.57 5.11
CA ASP A 77 3.92 -3.74 5.53
C ASP A 77 3.96 -4.44 6.90
N LEU A 78 4.75 -5.50 7.02
CA LEU A 78 4.81 -6.38 8.19
C LEU A 78 5.59 -5.71 9.32
N GLY A 79 6.55 -4.85 8.99
CA GLY A 79 7.22 -4.01 9.96
C GLY A 79 6.23 -3.04 10.59
N GLU A 80 5.43 -2.36 9.75
CA GLU A 80 4.41 -1.42 10.22
C GLU A 80 3.29 -2.11 11.02
N LEU A 81 2.89 -3.33 10.61
CA LEU A 81 1.94 -4.16 11.35
C LEU A 81 2.49 -4.54 12.74
N GLN A 82 3.77 -4.91 12.82
CA GLN A 82 4.42 -5.23 14.09
C GLN A 82 4.55 -3.99 14.99
N VAL A 83 4.80 -2.82 14.41
CA VAL A 83 4.81 -1.56 15.16
C VAL A 83 3.43 -1.24 15.74
N ALA A 84 2.37 -1.29 14.92
CA ALA A 84 1.00 -1.05 15.38
C ALA A 84 0.60 -2.01 16.51
N LYS A 85 0.95 -3.29 16.39
CA LYS A 85 0.76 -4.29 17.45
C LYS A 85 1.48 -3.90 18.75
N THR A 86 2.74 -3.49 18.65
CA THR A 86 3.55 -3.09 19.82
C THR A 86 2.97 -1.85 20.50
N MET A 87 2.44 -0.89 19.73
CA MET A 87 1.74 0.28 20.26
C MET A 87 0.48 -0.13 21.03
N MET A 88 -0.36 -0.99 20.45
CA MET A 88 -1.56 -1.49 21.11
C MET A 88 -1.24 -2.23 22.42
N GLU A 89 -0.24 -3.11 22.42
CA GLU A 89 0.22 -3.82 23.62
C GLU A 89 0.68 -2.87 24.72
N LYS A 90 1.42 -1.81 24.35
CA LYS A 90 1.91 -0.79 25.30
C LYS A 90 0.76 0.02 25.91
N ASP A 91 -0.26 0.32 25.13
CA ASP A 91 -1.44 1.10 25.55
C ASP A 91 -2.50 0.23 26.26
N GLY A 92 -2.24 -1.08 26.42
CA GLY A 92 -3.17 -2.02 27.04
C GLY A 92 -4.42 -2.31 26.20
N LEU A 93 -4.32 -2.10 24.89
CA LEU A 93 -5.37 -2.37 23.92
C LEU A 93 -5.34 -3.84 23.48
N ASP A 94 -6.50 -4.34 23.06
CA ASP A 94 -6.66 -5.71 22.61
C ASP A 94 -6.11 -5.92 21.20
N VAL A 95 -5.03 -6.71 21.10
CA VAL A 95 -4.33 -7.04 19.85
C VAL A 95 -5.21 -7.83 18.87
N GLU A 96 -6.30 -8.46 19.32
CA GLU A 96 -7.27 -9.08 18.42
C GLU A 96 -7.93 -8.05 17.48
N ASN A 97 -7.92 -6.77 17.86
CA ASN A 97 -8.41 -5.65 17.04
C ASN A 97 -7.30 -4.96 16.24
N LEU A 98 -6.16 -5.63 16.03
CA LEU A 98 -5.07 -5.09 15.21
C LEU A 98 -5.58 -4.77 13.80
N PRO A 99 -5.43 -3.53 13.30
CA PRO A 99 -5.80 -3.20 11.94
C PRO A 99 -5.09 -4.08 10.92
N GLU A 100 -5.83 -4.62 9.95
CA GLU A 100 -5.25 -5.42 8.85
C GLU A 100 -4.19 -4.63 8.07
N VAL A 101 -4.40 -3.32 7.95
CA VAL A 101 -3.45 -2.39 7.37
C VAL A 101 -3.41 -1.14 8.24
N PRO A 102 -2.39 -0.97 9.11
CA PRO A 102 -2.29 0.22 9.94
C PRO A 102 -1.91 1.44 9.11
N VAL A 103 -2.49 2.58 9.47
CA VAL A 103 -2.00 3.91 9.11
C VAL A 103 -1.84 4.75 10.36
N PHE A 104 -0.88 5.67 10.35
CA PHE A 104 -0.47 6.44 11.52
C PHE A 104 -0.75 7.92 11.33
N TYR A 105 -1.10 8.61 12.41
CA TYR A 105 -1.33 10.06 12.39
C TYR A 105 -1.04 10.67 13.77
N SER A 106 -0.90 12.00 13.82
CA SER A 106 -0.78 12.72 15.10
C SER A 106 -2.15 12.88 15.76
N ALA A 107 -2.27 12.47 17.03
CA ALA A 107 -3.47 12.64 17.84
C ALA A 107 -3.85 14.12 18.06
N LYS A 108 -2.91 15.04 17.84
CA LYS A 108 -3.10 16.48 18.06
C LYS A 108 -3.55 17.26 16.83
N GLU A 109 -3.70 16.62 15.68
CA GLU A 109 -4.38 17.23 14.52
C GLU A 109 -5.89 17.37 14.79
N ALA A 110 -6.23 18.28 15.70
CA ALA A 110 -7.57 18.75 15.97
C ALA A 110 -7.86 19.92 15.01
N ASP A 111 -8.81 19.72 14.11
CA ASP A 111 -9.33 20.70 13.15
C ASP A 111 -8.39 21.12 12.00
N GLY A 112 -8.28 20.26 10.99
CA GLY A 112 -7.59 20.59 9.74
C GLY A 112 -7.49 19.41 8.78
N ALA A 113 -6.76 19.61 7.68
CA ALA A 113 -6.38 18.51 6.79
C ALA A 113 -5.56 17.48 7.59
N ARG A 114 -6.02 16.23 7.61
CA ARG A 114 -5.37 15.17 8.38
C ARG A 114 -4.30 14.51 7.53
N THR A 115 -3.06 14.48 8.02
CA THR A 115 -1.99 13.76 7.35
C THR A 115 -1.90 12.36 7.93
N VAL A 116 -2.14 11.35 7.10
CA VAL A 116 -2.01 9.95 7.48
C VAL A 116 -0.80 9.35 6.78
N PHE A 117 -0.01 8.59 7.52
CA PHE A 117 1.25 8.02 7.07
C PHE A 117 1.11 6.50 6.97
N LEU A 118 1.58 5.94 5.86
CA LEU A 118 1.73 4.49 5.69
C LEU A 118 2.95 3.95 6.44
N SER A 119 3.79 4.82 7.00
CA SER A 119 4.93 4.43 7.84
C SER A 119 4.93 5.17 9.17
N HIS A 120 5.09 4.41 10.25
CA HIS A 120 5.20 4.97 11.59
C HIS A 120 6.46 5.83 11.77
N GLU A 121 7.58 5.44 11.16
CA GLU A 121 8.82 6.22 11.25
C GLU A 121 8.67 7.60 10.60
N ASP A 122 8.02 7.65 9.42
CA ASP A 122 7.76 8.91 8.74
C ASP A 122 6.77 9.79 9.53
N CYS A 123 5.78 9.18 10.18
CA CYS A 123 4.87 9.87 11.10
C CYS A 123 5.63 10.49 12.29
N ILE A 124 6.53 9.72 12.93
CA ILE A 124 7.36 10.23 14.04
C ILE A 124 8.19 11.43 13.59
N LYS A 125 8.88 11.32 12.45
CA LYS A 125 9.72 12.42 11.93
C LYS A 125 8.89 13.67 11.69
N ASN A 126 7.75 13.52 11.02
CA ASN A 126 6.87 14.65 10.76
C ASN A 126 6.39 15.32 12.05
N VAL A 127 5.97 14.52 13.04
CA VAL A 127 5.55 15.02 14.36
C VAL A 127 6.69 15.74 15.07
N GLN A 128 7.91 15.20 15.07
CA GLN A 128 9.08 15.82 15.70
C GLN A 128 9.49 17.15 15.04
N GLU A 129 9.28 17.26 13.72
CA GLU A 129 9.63 18.46 12.94
C GLU A 129 8.56 19.55 13.03
N THR A 130 7.29 19.17 13.08
CA THR A 130 6.16 20.12 13.03
C THR A 130 5.64 20.51 14.40
N GLU A 131 5.67 19.58 15.36
CA GLU A 131 5.21 19.83 16.72
C GLU A 131 6.41 20.17 17.60
N SER A 132 6.52 21.44 17.99
CA SER A 132 7.56 21.92 18.91
C SER A 132 7.47 21.34 20.34
N ARG A 133 6.68 20.28 20.55
CA ARG A 133 6.32 19.69 21.84
C ARG A 133 6.59 18.19 21.82
N GLN A 134 7.32 17.71 22.83
CA GLN A 134 7.65 16.29 23.04
C GLN A 134 6.45 15.36 23.30
N ASP A 135 5.22 15.88 23.40
CA ASP A 135 4.03 15.17 23.87
C ASP A 135 3.00 14.87 22.77
N ALA A 136 3.38 14.95 21.50
CA ALA A 136 2.49 14.59 20.40
C ALA A 136 2.30 13.07 20.38
N GLY A 137 1.11 12.60 20.78
CA GLY A 137 0.75 11.19 20.69
C GLY A 137 0.62 10.78 19.23
N ILE A 138 1.12 9.60 18.89
CA ILE A 138 0.87 8.97 17.59
C ILE A 138 -0.20 7.92 17.79
N GLU A 139 -1.23 7.98 16.96
CA GLU A 139 -2.31 7.01 16.93
C GLU A 139 -2.26 6.21 15.64
N SER A 140 -2.95 5.06 15.62
CA SER A 140 -3.08 4.22 14.45
C SER A 140 -4.52 3.75 14.26
N ILE A 141 -4.97 3.66 13.01
CA ILE A 141 -6.27 3.13 12.62
C ILE A 141 -6.11 2.16 11.44
N ALA A 142 -7.17 1.42 11.09
CA ALA A 142 -7.18 0.63 9.87
C ALA A 142 -7.31 1.52 8.63
N LEU A 143 -6.60 1.17 7.56
CA LEU A 143 -6.70 1.83 6.27
C LEU A 143 -8.14 1.80 5.72
N ALA A 144 -8.88 0.73 6.01
CA ALA A 144 -10.28 0.58 5.64
C ALA A 144 -11.20 1.62 6.29
N ASP A 145 -10.77 2.24 7.39
CA ASP A 145 -11.53 3.28 8.10
C ASP A 145 -11.18 4.70 7.60
N LEU A 146 -10.20 4.86 6.70
CA LEU A 146 -9.91 6.15 6.06
C LEU A 146 -11.12 6.81 5.40
N PRO A 147 -12.06 6.11 4.71
CA PRO A 147 -13.25 6.73 4.16
C PRO A 147 -14.11 7.42 5.22
N GLN A 148 -14.14 6.89 6.44
CA GLN A 148 -14.86 7.51 7.55
C GLN A 148 -14.20 8.83 7.95
N LEU A 149 -12.86 8.89 7.94
CA LEU A 149 -12.12 10.15 8.14
C LEU A 149 -12.29 11.14 6.97
N LEU A 150 -12.34 10.64 5.74
CA LEU A 150 -12.56 11.42 4.51
C LEU A 150 -13.98 11.98 4.40
N SER A 151 -14.96 11.40 5.11
CA SER A 151 -16.36 11.85 5.09
C SER A 151 -16.62 13.14 5.88
N GLY A 152 -15.62 13.63 6.63
CA GLY A 152 -15.65 14.91 7.30
C GLY A 152 -15.35 16.11 6.36
N PRO A 153 -15.43 17.35 6.86
CA PRO A 153 -15.07 18.55 6.09
C PRO A 153 -13.56 18.68 5.83
N ASN A 154 -12.75 17.74 6.31
CA ASN A 154 -11.30 17.80 6.32
C ASN A 154 -10.71 16.99 5.17
N GLU A 155 -9.78 17.59 4.43
CA GLU A 155 -9.00 16.86 3.44
C GLU A 155 -8.06 15.88 4.15
N VAL A 156 -7.95 14.63 3.68
CA VAL A 156 -6.97 13.67 4.21
C VAL A 156 -5.86 13.48 3.18
N ALA A 157 -4.63 13.78 3.58
CA ALA A 157 -3.44 13.54 2.78
C ALA A 157 -2.81 12.21 3.19
N VAL A 158 -2.69 11.27 2.25
CA VAL A 158 -2.02 9.99 2.49
C VAL A 158 -0.56 10.09 2.04
N VAL A 159 0.36 9.88 2.98
CA VAL A 159 1.81 9.91 2.77
C VAL A 159 2.33 8.48 2.65
N PRO A 160 2.89 8.07 1.49
CA PRO A 160 3.50 6.77 1.34
C PRO A 160 4.80 6.67 2.13
N SER A 161 5.26 5.45 2.42
CA SER A 161 6.56 5.27 3.09
C SER A 161 7.70 5.83 2.25
N THR A 162 8.67 6.48 2.92
CA THR A 162 9.88 7.00 2.30
C THR A 162 10.63 5.89 1.53
N TYR A 163 10.65 4.67 2.06
CA TYR A 163 11.24 3.51 1.38
C TYR A 163 10.59 3.19 0.05
N ASN A 164 9.24 3.17 -0.02
CA ASN A 164 8.55 2.96 -1.29
C ASN A 164 8.81 4.10 -2.27
N LYS A 165 8.83 5.35 -1.79
CA LYS A 165 9.16 6.50 -2.62
C LYS A 165 10.54 6.36 -3.24
N MET A 166 11.56 6.04 -2.45
CA MET A 166 12.92 5.79 -2.93
C MET A 166 12.99 4.62 -3.91
N PHE A 167 12.27 3.53 -3.65
CA PHE A 167 12.23 2.39 -4.54
C PHE A 167 11.63 2.77 -5.90
N VAL A 168 10.50 3.47 -5.89
CA VAL A 168 9.83 3.96 -7.09
C VAL A 168 10.75 4.90 -7.88
N ASP A 169 11.41 5.85 -7.20
CA ASP A 169 12.38 6.76 -7.82
C ASP A 169 13.54 6.01 -8.48
N GLN A 170 14.06 4.95 -7.83
CA GLN A 170 15.13 4.12 -8.41
C GLN A 170 14.65 3.31 -9.62
N VAL A 171 13.43 2.77 -9.59
CA VAL A 171 12.85 2.02 -10.71
C VAL A 171 12.65 2.95 -11.91
N PHE A 172 12.06 4.13 -11.70
CA PHE A 172 11.85 5.11 -12.77
C PHE A 172 13.16 5.71 -13.28
N ALA A 173 14.15 5.95 -12.41
CA ALA A 173 15.47 6.41 -12.84
C ALA A 173 16.16 5.37 -13.75
N LYS A 174 16.08 4.08 -13.42
CA LYS A 174 16.62 3.00 -14.25
C LYS A 174 15.88 2.87 -15.58
N ALA A 175 14.56 3.05 -15.60
CA ALA A 175 13.77 3.06 -16.82
C ALA A 175 14.11 4.27 -17.72
N GLY A 176 14.37 5.44 -17.12
CA GLY A 176 14.82 6.64 -17.82
C GLY A 176 16.22 6.53 -18.43
N MET A 177 17.13 5.76 -17.79
CA MET A 177 18.46 5.50 -18.33
C MET A 177 18.51 4.37 -19.37
N ALA A 178 17.52 3.48 -19.42
CA ALA A 178 17.41 2.44 -20.45
C ALA A 178 16.79 2.96 -21.78
N GLY A 179 16.30 4.21 -21.80
CA GLY A 179 15.62 4.83 -22.94
C GLY A 179 16.42 5.87 -23.73
N PHE A 180 17.66 6.17 -23.34
CA PHE A 180 18.57 7.02 -24.13
C PHE A 180 19.76 6.18 -24.59
N GLY A 181 19.53 5.41 -25.65
CA GLY A 181 20.56 5.17 -26.63
C GLY A 181 21.06 6.54 -27.12
N ASP A 182 22.34 6.72 -26.97
CA ASP A 182 23.10 7.90 -27.33
C ASP A 182 23.07 8.10 -28.87
N ASP A 183 22.04 8.78 -29.39
CA ASP A 183 22.00 9.32 -30.76
C ASP A 183 22.87 10.60 -30.87
N SER A 184 23.98 10.69 -30.13
CA SER A 184 24.92 11.80 -30.20
C SER A 184 26.35 11.36 -30.53
N GLN A 185 26.51 10.65 -31.63
CA GLN A 185 27.69 10.81 -32.48
C GLN A 185 27.29 11.18 -33.90
N GLY A 186 27.65 12.42 -34.27
CA GLY A 186 27.39 12.99 -35.58
C GLY A 186 28.08 12.26 -36.72
N GLY A 187 27.39 12.20 -37.85
CA GLY A 187 27.94 12.00 -39.18
C GLY A 187 27.16 12.90 -40.13
N ASN A 188 27.87 13.81 -40.81
CA ASN A 188 27.31 14.73 -41.79
C ASN A 188 26.49 13.99 -42.86
N VAL A 189 25.31 14.52 -43.20
CA VAL A 189 24.62 14.19 -44.45
C VAL A 189 25.20 15.11 -45.52
N GLU A 190 26.13 14.61 -46.34
CA GLU A 190 26.32 15.15 -47.69
C GLU A 190 25.17 14.69 -48.59
N HIS A 191 24.82 15.54 -49.55
CA HIS A 191 23.82 15.28 -50.60
C HIS A 191 24.16 14.07 -51.46
#